data_AF-O74844-F1
#
_entry.id   AF-O74844-F1
#
_cell.length_a   1.000
_cell.length_b   1.000
_cell.length_c   1.000
_cell.angle_alpha   90.00
_cell.angle_beta   90.00
_cell.angle_gamma   90.00
#
_symmetry.space_group_name_H-M   'P 1'
#
loop_
_entity.id
_entity.type
_entity.pdbx_description
1 polymer ?
#
loop_
_entity_poly.entity_id
_entity_poly.type
_entity_poly.pdbx_seq_one_letter_code
_entity_poly.pdbx_strand_id
1 'polypeptide(L)'
;MEMKRRVRAVRRDQIQKRWRPLEDKQRQEIIIIFRTCSRLVLNTIKSETRKSLAEEWFMNILLKIEAPLRNLPVPRKRKESILFSQLLSSNMQLEQQLYSDLDHINVLQQELKVETARLENEQKSYEEMKQNMAINNSRLADLKSKLHPYLKKGLKISHDNFSDSNDFSFQKKLNTEDSNTSKTSTLDMYKEKLKPFTKTMQIHANKTVQLSQTIQKATLLLQRLNNTKNIGLNKSSKLKIKNI
;
A
#
# COMPACT_ATOMS: atom_id res chain seq x y z
N MET A 1 -5.03 18.90 -34.28
CA MET A 1 -5.91 20.05 -34.61
C MET A 1 -5.10 21.32 -34.39
N GLU A 2 -4.58 21.94 -35.43
CA GLU A 2 -3.79 23.18 -35.28
C GLU A 2 -4.72 24.38 -35.08
N MET A 3 -4.56 25.09 -33.97
CA MET A 3 -5.28 26.35 -33.76
C MET A 3 -4.66 27.44 -34.64
N LYS A 4 -5.35 27.84 -35.72
CA LYS A 4 -4.91 28.96 -36.56
C LYS A 4 -4.95 30.27 -35.77
N ARG A 5 -3.81 30.93 -35.63
CA ARG A 5 -3.71 32.26 -34.99
C ARG A 5 -4.52 33.28 -35.79
N ARG A 6 -5.70 33.66 -35.28
CA ARG A 6 -6.53 34.69 -35.90
C ARG A 6 -6.18 36.07 -35.33
N VAL A 7 -5.30 36.79 -36.02
CA VAL A 7 -4.99 38.19 -35.68
C VAL A 7 -6.07 39.09 -36.28
N ARG A 8 -6.66 39.98 -35.47
CA ARG A 8 -7.60 41.01 -35.94
C ARG A 8 -6.99 42.37 -35.72
N ALA A 9 -6.85 43.16 -36.78
CA ALA A 9 -6.49 44.57 -36.67
C ALA A 9 -7.67 45.36 -36.06
N VAL A 10 -7.39 46.17 -35.05
CA VAL A 10 -8.37 47.06 -34.42
C VAL A 10 -7.98 48.50 -34.74
N ARG A 11 -8.92 49.28 -35.29
CA ARG A 11 -8.67 50.70 -35.61
C ARG A 11 -8.43 51.51 -34.33
N ARG A 12 -7.56 52.52 -34.40
CA ARG A 12 -7.23 53.40 -33.26
C ARG A 12 -8.47 54.08 -32.65
N ASP A 13 -9.42 54.49 -33.48
CA ASP A 13 -10.68 55.09 -33.01
C ASP A 13 -11.53 54.12 -32.19
N GLN A 14 -11.50 52.82 -32.55
CA GLN A 14 -12.19 51.80 -31.79
C GLN A 14 -11.52 51.54 -30.44
N ILE A 15 -10.19 51.67 -30.37
CA ILE A 15 -9.44 51.58 -29.11
C ILE A 15 -9.89 52.71 -28.19
N GLN A 16 -9.81 53.97 -28.62
CA GLN A 16 -10.19 55.12 -27.79
C GLN A 16 -11.66 55.10 -27.35
N LYS A 17 -12.58 54.66 -28.22
CA LYS A 17 -14.02 54.61 -27.89
C LYS A 17 -14.42 53.42 -27.01
N ARG A 18 -13.85 52.23 -27.24
CA ARG A 18 -14.30 51.00 -26.57
C ARG A 18 -13.43 50.63 -25.38
N TRP A 19 -12.12 50.84 -25.45
CA TRP A 19 -11.20 50.44 -24.41
C TRP A 19 -11.26 51.45 -23.27
N ARG A 20 -11.09 50.96 -22.05
CA ARG A 20 -11.10 51.79 -20.85
C ARG A 20 -9.74 51.65 -20.16
N PRO A 21 -9.28 52.68 -19.43
CA PRO A 21 -8.12 52.53 -18.57
C PRO A 21 -8.38 51.46 -17.50
N LEU A 22 -7.30 50.86 -17.01
CA LEU A 22 -7.34 49.86 -15.93
C LEU A 22 -7.93 50.47 -14.65
N GLU A 23 -8.84 49.71 -14.03
CA GLU A 23 -9.35 50.00 -12.69
C GLU A 23 -8.23 49.93 -11.65
N ASP A 24 -8.32 50.71 -10.58
CA ASP A 24 -7.29 50.76 -9.53
C ASP A 24 -7.02 49.39 -8.91
N LYS A 25 -8.06 48.55 -8.74
CA LYS A 25 -7.91 47.17 -8.24
C LYS A 25 -7.03 46.31 -9.16
N GLN A 26 -7.31 46.34 -10.46
CA GLN A 26 -6.55 45.56 -11.45
C GLN A 26 -5.11 46.07 -11.58
N ARG A 27 -4.89 47.37 -11.40
CA ARG A 27 -3.56 47.96 -11.35
C ARG A 27 -2.74 47.44 -10.18
N GLN A 28 -3.35 47.41 -8.99
CA GLN A 28 -2.73 46.86 -7.79
C GLN A 28 -2.41 45.37 -7.98
N GLU A 29 -3.31 44.59 -8.58
CA GLU A 29 -3.05 43.19 -8.93
C GLU A 29 -1.83 43.04 -9.86
N ILE A 30 -1.72 43.85 -10.91
CA ILE A 30 -0.56 43.85 -11.81
C ILE A 30 0.72 44.20 -11.05
N ILE A 31 0.70 45.22 -10.18
CA ILE A 31 1.85 45.60 -9.36
C ILE A 31 2.24 44.47 -8.40
N ILE A 32 1.27 43.78 -7.81
CA ILE A 32 1.51 42.60 -6.96
C ILE A 32 2.17 41.49 -7.77
N ILE A 33 1.71 41.22 -9.00
CA ILE A 33 2.33 40.23 -9.90
C ILE A 33 3.78 40.62 -10.23
N PHE A 34 4.05 41.88 -10.56
CA PHE A 34 5.43 42.32 -10.79
C PHE A 34 6.28 42.18 -9.52
N ARG A 35 5.74 42.48 -8.34
CA ARG A 35 6.43 42.28 -7.05
C ARG A 35 6.72 40.80 -6.78
N THR A 36 5.77 39.89 -6.99
CA THR A 36 5.99 38.45 -6.79
C THR A 36 7.03 37.91 -7.77
N CYS A 37 6.98 38.31 -9.05
CA CYS A 37 8.01 37.96 -10.03
C CYS A 37 9.38 38.54 -9.65
N SER A 38 9.44 39.80 -9.21
CA SER A 38 10.70 40.41 -8.75
C SER A 38 11.31 39.67 -7.57
N ARG A 39 10.48 39.22 -6.62
CA ARG A 39 10.93 38.41 -5.48
C ARG A 39 11.55 37.09 -5.91
N LEU A 40 10.98 36.43 -6.91
CA LEU A 40 11.56 35.20 -7.46
C LEU A 40 12.95 35.45 -8.04
N VAL A 41 13.14 36.56 -8.77
CA VAL A 41 14.46 36.94 -9.33
C VAL A 41 15.44 37.32 -8.22
N LEU A 42 15.02 38.13 -7.25
CA LEU A 42 15.88 38.54 -6.13
C LEU A 42 16.36 37.37 -5.28
N ASN A 43 15.51 36.36 -5.08
CA ASN A 43 15.87 35.15 -4.35
C ASN A 43 16.97 34.31 -5.05
N THR A 44 17.22 34.53 -6.35
CA THR A 44 18.32 33.86 -7.06
C THR A 44 19.69 34.50 -6.82
N ILE A 45 19.72 35.75 -6.35
CA ILE A 45 20.95 36.51 -6.13
C ILE A 45 21.53 36.13 -4.76
N LYS A 46 22.75 35.56 -4.75
CA LYS A 46 23.42 35.13 -3.51
C LYS A 46 23.99 36.28 -2.67
N SER A 47 24.48 37.34 -3.32
CA SER A 47 25.17 38.46 -2.66
C SER A 47 24.18 39.50 -2.16
N GLU A 48 24.20 39.80 -0.86
CA GLU A 48 23.24 40.73 -0.23
C GLU A 48 23.35 42.16 -0.77
N THR A 49 24.58 42.66 -1.02
CA THR A 49 24.80 44.01 -1.58
C THR A 49 24.25 44.16 -2.99
N ARG A 50 24.38 43.13 -3.84
CA ARG A 50 23.79 43.15 -5.18
C ARG A 50 22.28 42.99 -5.13
N LYS A 51 21.77 42.25 -4.14
CA LYS A 51 20.34 42.04 -3.93
C LYS A 51 19.66 43.35 -3.52
N SER A 52 20.22 44.11 -2.58
CA SER A 52 19.68 45.43 -2.20
C SER A 52 19.70 46.43 -3.35
N LEU A 53 20.79 46.49 -4.13
CA LEU A 53 20.85 47.33 -5.35
C LEU A 53 19.81 46.92 -6.39
N ALA A 54 19.60 45.61 -6.57
CA ALA A 54 18.57 45.11 -7.48
C ALA A 54 17.16 45.42 -6.96
N GLU A 55 16.92 45.31 -5.66
CA GLU A 55 15.66 45.69 -5.00
C GLU A 55 15.33 47.16 -5.25
N GLU A 56 16.29 48.06 -5.02
CA GLU A 56 16.15 49.49 -5.29
C GLU A 56 15.83 49.75 -6.77
N TRP A 57 16.56 49.09 -7.67
CA TRP A 57 16.34 49.20 -9.11
C TRP A 57 14.94 48.71 -9.53
N PHE A 58 14.47 47.58 -9.00
CA PHE A 58 13.12 47.07 -9.26
C PHE A 58 12.04 48.01 -8.71
N MET A 59 12.22 48.58 -7.51
CA MET A 59 11.28 49.57 -6.96
C MET A 59 11.20 50.82 -7.84
N ASN A 60 12.34 51.31 -8.32
CA ASN A 60 12.38 52.44 -9.25
C ASN A 60 11.68 52.13 -10.58
N ILE A 61 11.79 50.91 -11.10
CA ILE A 61 11.05 50.49 -12.29
C ILE A 61 9.55 50.39 -12.01
N LEU A 62 9.15 49.82 -10.88
CA LEU A 62 7.74 49.71 -10.51
C LEU A 62 7.07 51.08 -10.46
N LEU A 63 7.72 52.08 -9.85
CA LEU A 63 7.23 53.47 -9.82
C LEU A 63 7.14 54.07 -11.23
N LYS A 64 8.12 53.80 -12.10
CA LYS A 64 8.10 54.28 -13.49
C LYS A 64 7.00 53.62 -14.34
N ILE A 65 6.63 52.38 -14.05
CA ILE A 65 5.58 51.65 -14.78
C ILE A 65 4.18 52.03 -14.29
N GLU A 66 4.01 52.38 -13.01
CA GLU A 66 2.71 52.71 -12.41
C GLU A 66 1.99 53.87 -13.12
N ALA A 67 2.71 54.94 -13.47
CA ALA A 67 2.13 56.10 -14.14
C ALA A 67 1.61 55.78 -15.57
N PRO A 68 2.38 55.13 -16.46
CA PRO A 68 1.88 54.65 -17.75
C PRO A 68 0.73 53.65 -17.64
N LEU A 69 0.76 52.74 -16.66
CA LEU A 69 -0.31 51.75 -16.45
C LEU A 69 -1.66 52.41 -16.14
N ARG A 70 -1.67 53.61 -15.53
CA ARG A 70 -2.89 54.37 -15.27
C ARG A 70 -3.60 54.81 -16.54
N ASN A 71 -2.83 55.18 -17.56
CA ASN A 71 -3.35 55.73 -18.80
C ASN A 71 -3.48 54.68 -19.92
N LEU A 72 -2.96 53.46 -19.70
CA LEU A 72 -2.97 52.41 -20.71
C LEU A 72 -4.41 51.90 -20.96
N PRO A 73 -4.96 52.08 -22.18
CA PRO A 73 -6.28 51.55 -22.50
C PRO A 73 -6.21 50.02 -22.62
N VAL A 74 -7.16 49.33 -21.98
CA VAL A 74 -7.26 47.87 -22.02
C VAL A 74 -8.58 47.44 -22.69
N PRO A 75 -8.58 46.40 -23.53
CA PRO A 75 -9.80 45.86 -24.11
C PRO A 75 -10.80 45.44 -23.03
N ARG A 76 -12.10 45.68 -23.26
CA ARG A 76 -13.15 45.16 -22.37
C ARG A 76 -13.13 43.63 -22.35
N LYS A 77 -13.33 43.04 -21.16
CA LYS A 77 -13.56 41.60 -20.99
C LYS A 77 -14.74 41.18 -21.87
N ARG A 78 -14.49 40.33 -22.86
CA ARG A 78 -15.55 39.79 -23.75
C ARG A 78 -16.21 38.61 -23.04
N LYS A 79 -17.46 38.29 -23.37
CA LYS A 79 -18.12 37.08 -22.87
C LYS A 79 -17.29 35.81 -23.19
N GLU A 80 -16.65 35.78 -24.36
CA GLU A 80 -15.72 34.72 -24.79
C GLU A 80 -14.54 34.51 -23.82
N SER A 81 -14.01 35.56 -23.18
CA SER A 81 -12.88 35.37 -22.25
C SER A 81 -13.30 34.68 -20.95
N ILE A 82 -14.56 34.81 -20.54
CA ILE A 82 -15.10 34.12 -19.37
C ILE A 82 -15.18 32.62 -19.66
N LEU A 83 -15.69 32.26 -20.85
CA LEU A 83 -15.71 30.87 -21.32
C LEU A 83 -14.30 30.29 -21.42
N PHE A 84 -13.32 31.07 -21.89
CA PHE A 84 -11.93 30.62 -21.94
C PHE A 84 -11.35 30.33 -20.54
N SER A 85 -11.59 31.20 -19.55
CA SER A 85 -11.12 30.95 -18.18
C SER A 85 -11.78 29.73 -17.55
N GLN A 86 -13.07 29.49 -17.82
CA GLN A 86 -13.79 28.30 -17.37
C GLN A 86 -13.24 27.04 -18.05
N LEU A 87 -13.00 27.09 -19.36
CA LEU A 87 -12.40 26.01 -20.12
C LEU A 87 -10.98 25.69 -19.62
N LEU A 88 -10.18 26.72 -19.33
CA LEU A 88 -8.84 26.55 -18.76
C LEU A 88 -8.90 25.90 -17.38
N SER A 89 -9.81 26.34 -16.51
CA SER A 89 -10.01 25.72 -15.19
C SER A 89 -10.46 24.27 -15.30
N SER A 90 -11.37 23.96 -16.23
CA SER A 90 -11.81 22.59 -16.50
C SER A 90 -10.68 21.73 -17.04
N ASN A 91 -9.84 22.28 -17.93
CA ASN A 91 -8.66 21.58 -18.43
C ASN A 91 -7.66 21.28 -17.30
N MET A 92 -7.37 22.26 -16.44
CA MET A 92 -6.51 22.03 -15.27
C MET A 92 -7.06 20.95 -14.32
N GLN A 93 -8.37 20.90 -14.12
CA GLN A 93 -9.01 19.84 -13.32
C GLN A 93 -8.85 18.46 -13.97
N LEU A 94 -9.05 18.38 -15.29
CA LEU A 94 -8.84 17.15 -16.05
C LEU A 94 -7.37 16.73 -16.05
N GLU A 95 -6.42 17.66 -16.16
CA GLU A 95 -4.99 17.39 -16.05
C GLU A 95 -4.64 16.85 -14.66
N GLN A 96 -5.17 17.44 -13.58
CA GLN A 96 -4.96 16.95 -12.21
C GLN A 96 -5.52 15.54 -12.02
N GLN A 97 -6.73 15.27 -12.52
CA GLN A 97 -7.32 13.94 -12.47
C GLN A 97 -6.48 12.94 -13.29
N LEU A 98 -6.03 13.33 -14.48
CA LEU A 98 -5.19 12.50 -15.33
C LEU A 98 -3.88 12.11 -14.63
N TYR A 99 -3.21 13.05 -13.94
CA TYR A 99 -2.01 12.73 -13.16
C TYR A 99 -2.30 11.73 -12.04
N SER A 100 -3.41 11.91 -11.31
CA SER A 100 -3.83 10.96 -10.27
C SER A 100 -4.14 9.57 -10.83
N ASP A 101 -4.83 9.50 -11.97
CA ASP A 101 -5.18 8.24 -12.63
C ASP A 101 -3.93 7.54 -13.16
N LEU A 102 -2.96 8.27 -13.72
CA LEU A 102 -1.67 7.73 -14.16
C LEU A 102 -0.84 7.17 -13.00
N ASP A 103 -0.80 7.87 -11.86
CA ASP A 103 -0.13 7.38 -10.65
C ASP A 103 -0.79 6.10 -10.13
N HIS A 104 -2.14 6.05 -10.12
CA HIS A 104 -2.88 4.86 -9.73
C HIS A 104 -2.62 3.68 -10.67
N ILE A 105 -2.59 3.92 -11.99
CA ILE A 105 -2.24 2.90 -12.99
C ILE A 105 -0.82 2.38 -12.74
N ASN A 106 0.15 3.24 -12.41
CA ASN A 106 1.51 2.81 -12.12
C ASN A 106 1.57 1.92 -10.86
N VAL A 107 0.84 2.28 -9.80
CA VAL A 107 0.73 1.43 -8.60
C VAL A 107 0.12 0.06 -8.94
N LEU A 108 -0.98 0.03 -9.69
CA LEU A 108 -1.63 -1.22 -10.10
C LEU A 108 -0.71 -2.07 -10.99
N GLN A 109 0.07 -1.46 -11.88
CA GLN A 109 1.04 -2.18 -12.71
C GLN A 109 2.16 -2.80 -11.87
N GLN A 110 2.60 -2.13 -10.81
CA GLN A 110 3.59 -2.67 -9.89
C GLN A 110 3.00 -3.82 -9.05
N GLU A 111 1.79 -3.65 -8.54
CA GLU A 111 1.07 -4.69 -7.79
C GLU A 111 0.83 -5.93 -8.65
N LEU A 112 0.40 -5.75 -9.91
CA LEU A 112 0.21 -6.85 -10.86
C LEU A 112 1.52 -7.61 -11.10
N LYS A 113 2.66 -6.92 -11.23
CA LYS A 113 3.97 -7.58 -11.36
C LYS A 113 4.34 -8.41 -10.14
N VAL A 114 4.03 -7.92 -8.94
CA VAL A 114 4.28 -8.67 -7.70
C VAL A 114 3.37 -9.88 -7.61
N GLU A 115 2.08 -9.71 -7.90
CA GLU A 115 1.10 -10.78 -7.80
C GLU A 115 1.32 -11.86 -8.86
N THR A 116 1.70 -11.48 -10.08
CA THR A 116 2.07 -12.45 -11.13
C THR A 116 3.31 -13.27 -10.75
N ALA A 117 4.36 -12.63 -10.22
CA ALA A 117 5.54 -13.36 -9.72
C ALA A 117 5.20 -14.29 -8.54
N ARG A 118 4.26 -13.89 -7.67
CA ARG A 118 3.77 -14.71 -6.57
C ARG A 118 2.99 -15.92 -7.07
N LEU A 119 2.07 -15.73 -8.02
CA LEU A 119 1.29 -16.80 -8.63
C LEU A 119 2.20 -17.82 -9.33
N GLU A 120 3.23 -17.37 -10.04
CA GLU A 120 4.21 -18.28 -10.65
C GLU A 120 4.94 -19.16 -9.61
N ASN A 121 5.28 -18.59 -8.45
CA ASN A 121 5.92 -19.35 -7.36
C ASN A 121 4.94 -20.33 -6.70
N GLU A 122 3.70 -19.92 -6.47
CA GLU A 122 2.65 -20.79 -5.92
C GLU A 122 2.33 -21.94 -6.90
N GLN A 123 2.28 -21.67 -8.20
CA GLN A 123 2.09 -22.70 -9.22
C GLN A 123 3.25 -23.71 -9.24
N LYS A 124 4.50 -23.27 -9.17
CA LYS A 124 5.67 -24.16 -9.07
C LYS A 124 5.59 -25.06 -7.82
N SER A 125 5.26 -24.47 -6.66
CA SER A 125 5.10 -25.20 -5.40
C SER A 125 3.97 -26.24 -5.47
N TYR A 126 2.85 -25.90 -6.12
CA TYR A 126 1.74 -26.82 -6.34
C TYR A 126 2.14 -27.99 -7.25
N GLU A 127 2.86 -27.73 -8.34
CA GLU A 127 3.36 -28.77 -9.25
C GLU A 127 4.33 -29.73 -8.55
N GLU A 128 5.26 -29.21 -7.74
CA GLU A 128 6.16 -30.02 -6.91
C GLU A 128 5.39 -30.88 -5.90
N MET A 129 4.40 -30.32 -5.22
CA MET A 129 3.55 -31.05 -4.28
C MET A 129 2.76 -32.17 -4.98
N LYS A 130 2.23 -31.90 -6.16
CA LYS A 130 1.51 -32.88 -6.98
C LYS A 130 2.41 -34.03 -7.40
N GLN A 131 3.64 -33.75 -7.83
CA GLN A 131 4.64 -34.78 -8.14
C GLN A 131 5.01 -35.61 -6.91
N ASN A 132 5.24 -34.96 -5.76
CA ASN A 132 5.55 -35.64 -4.50
C ASN A 132 4.41 -36.54 -4.03
N MET A 133 3.15 -36.11 -4.19
CA MET A 133 1.98 -36.94 -3.90
C MET A 133 1.89 -38.15 -4.82
N ALA A 134 2.16 -37.98 -6.12
CA ALA A 134 2.18 -39.10 -7.06
C ALA A 134 3.26 -40.14 -6.71
N ILE A 135 4.48 -39.69 -6.36
CA ILE A 135 5.58 -40.55 -5.93
C ILE A 135 5.23 -41.26 -4.62
N ASN A 136 4.66 -40.55 -3.64
CA ASN A 136 4.29 -41.15 -2.36
C ASN A 136 3.16 -42.19 -2.54
N ASN A 137 2.16 -41.91 -3.38
CA ASN A 137 1.10 -42.86 -3.68
C ASN A 137 1.64 -44.13 -4.37
N SER A 138 2.58 -43.98 -5.31
CA SER A 138 3.28 -45.12 -5.92
C SER A 138 4.08 -45.91 -4.87
N ARG A 139 4.83 -45.22 -4.01
CA ARG A 139 5.58 -45.86 -2.91
C ARG A 139 4.66 -46.58 -1.91
N LEU A 140 3.52 -45.99 -1.57
CA LEU A 140 2.51 -46.62 -0.71
C LEU A 140 1.88 -47.84 -1.38
N ALA A 141 1.63 -47.81 -2.68
CA ALA A 141 1.15 -48.97 -3.44
C ALA A 141 2.20 -50.10 -3.44
N ASP A 142 3.48 -49.78 -3.67
CA ASP A 142 4.57 -50.74 -3.63
C ASP A 142 4.75 -51.36 -2.24
N LEU A 143 4.69 -50.54 -1.18
CA LEU A 143 4.72 -51.03 0.20
C LEU A 143 3.51 -51.94 0.47
N LYS A 144 2.29 -51.51 0.13
CA LYS A 144 1.07 -52.33 0.29
C LYS A 144 1.16 -53.68 -0.44
N SER A 145 1.85 -53.73 -1.58
CA SER A 145 2.07 -54.99 -2.31
C SER A 145 2.99 -55.95 -1.53
N LYS A 146 4.08 -55.43 -0.94
CA LYS A 146 5.11 -56.15 -0.18
C LYS A 146 4.72 -56.47 1.27
N LEU A 147 3.68 -55.85 1.80
CA LEU A 147 3.23 -56.08 3.17
C LEU A 147 2.70 -57.52 3.39
N HIS A 148 3.03 -58.11 4.55
CA HIS A 148 2.54 -59.42 4.96
C HIS A 148 0.99 -59.44 5.04
N PRO A 149 0.31 -60.52 4.62
CA PRO A 149 -1.16 -60.58 4.52
C PRO A 149 -1.90 -60.24 5.82
N TYR A 150 -1.32 -60.55 6.99
CA TYR A 150 -1.90 -60.16 8.28
C TYR A 150 -1.94 -58.64 8.51
N LEU A 151 -0.99 -57.89 7.95
CA LEU A 151 -0.95 -56.43 8.05
C LEU A 151 -1.83 -55.75 6.98
N LYS A 152 -2.11 -56.41 5.85
CA LYS A 152 -3.03 -55.89 4.82
C LYS A 152 -4.45 -55.68 5.37
N LYS A 153 -4.89 -56.53 6.32
CA LYS A 153 -6.22 -56.44 6.94
C LYS A 153 -6.38 -55.21 7.84
N GLY A 154 -5.32 -54.79 8.53
CA GLY A 154 -5.35 -53.64 9.44
C GLY A 154 -5.38 -52.28 8.76
N LEU A 155 -5.09 -52.20 7.46
CA LEU A 155 -5.05 -50.94 6.70
C LEU A 155 -6.35 -50.60 5.97
N LYS A 156 -7.40 -51.44 6.10
CA LYS A 156 -8.79 -51.11 5.70
C LYS A 156 -9.48 -50.16 6.70
N ILE A 157 -8.72 -49.32 7.40
CA ILE A 157 -9.28 -48.23 8.20
C ILE A 157 -9.61 -47.12 7.22
N SER A 158 -10.84 -47.20 6.71
CA SER A 158 -11.75 -46.08 6.44
C SER A 158 -11.08 -44.76 6.06
N HIS A 159 -10.79 -44.59 4.77
CA HIS A 159 -10.54 -43.28 4.18
C HIS A 159 -11.81 -42.40 4.15
N ASP A 160 -12.97 -42.95 4.52
CA ASP A 160 -14.26 -42.26 4.49
C ASP A 160 -14.59 -41.49 5.79
N ASN A 161 -13.80 -41.62 6.86
CA ASN A 161 -14.14 -41.00 8.15
C ASN A 161 -13.37 -39.71 8.48
N PHE A 162 -12.60 -39.16 7.54
CA PHE A 162 -11.88 -37.91 7.77
C PHE A 162 -12.75 -36.64 7.63
N SER A 163 -14.06 -36.77 7.45
CA SER A 163 -14.92 -35.61 7.25
C SER A 163 -15.49 -35.00 8.53
N ASP A 164 -15.44 -35.64 9.72
CA ASP A 164 -16.16 -35.07 10.87
C ASP A 164 -15.72 -35.52 12.27
N SER A 165 -14.45 -35.33 12.63
CA SER A 165 -14.01 -35.61 14.01
C SER A 165 -12.99 -34.61 14.51
N ASN A 166 -13.44 -33.36 14.61
CA ASN A 166 -12.95 -32.45 15.64
C ASN A 166 -13.51 -32.91 17.00
N ASP A 167 -13.07 -34.05 17.53
CA ASP A 167 -13.24 -34.33 18.96
C ASP A 167 -12.17 -35.32 19.46
N PHE A 168 -11.01 -34.76 19.77
CA PHE A 168 -9.83 -35.46 20.28
C PHE A 168 -9.98 -35.68 21.81
N SER A 169 -10.84 -36.60 22.24
CA SER A 169 -10.97 -36.98 23.66
C SER A 169 -10.45 -38.41 23.90
N PHE A 170 -9.11 -38.52 23.95
CA PHE A 170 -8.39 -39.75 24.24
C PHE A 170 -8.34 -40.02 25.76
N GLN A 171 -9.49 -40.30 26.40
CA GLN A 171 -9.49 -40.76 27.79
C GLN A 171 -10.52 -41.86 28.05
N LYS A 172 -9.97 -43.03 28.41
CA LYS A 172 -10.52 -43.91 29.47
C LYS A 172 -11.74 -44.76 29.09
N LYS A 173 -11.52 -45.74 28.21
CA LYS A 173 -12.30 -47.00 28.20
C LYS A 173 -11.34 -48.19 28.30
N LEU A 174 -10.61 -48.23 29.41
CA LEU A 174 -9.75 -49.33 29.81
C LEU A 174 -10.02 -49.54 31.30
N ASN A 175 -11.23 -50.02 31.58
CA ASN A 175 -11.71 -50.56 32.86
C ASN A 175 -12.95 -51.40 32.53
N THR A 176 -12.75 -52.47 31.77
CA THR A 176 -13.67 -53.61 31.78
C THR A 176 -12.81 -54.85 31.95
N GLU A 177 -13.00 -55.40 33.13
CA GLU A 177 -12.40 -56.55 33.76
C GLU A 177 -12.39 -57.82 32.89
N ASP A 178 -11.35 -58.60 33.16
CA ASP A 178 -11.31 -60.06 33.24
C ASP A 178 -11.42 -60.90 31.96
N SER A 179 -10.24 -61.28 31.43
CA SER A 179 -9.95 -62.68 31.12
C SER A 179 -8.45 -62.96 30.93
N ASN A 180 -7.97 -63.86 31.76
CA ASN A 180 -6.88 -64.82 31.51
C ASN A 180 -5.44 -64.28 31.61
N THR A 181 -4.87 -64.60 32.77
CA THR A 181 -3.52 -64.38 33.31
C THR A 181 -2.34 -64.89 32.47
N SER A 182 -2.57 -65.40 31.25
CA SER A 182 -1.50 -65.82 30.33
C SER A 182 -1.15 -64.76 29.28
N LYS A 183 -1.99 -63.74 29.09
CA LYS A 183 -1.76 -62.68 28.06
C LYS A 183 -0.85 -61.55 28.52
N THR A 184 -0.59 -61.43 29.83
CA THR A 184 0.17 -60.33 30.42
C THR A 184 1.58 -60.25 29.83
N SER A 185 2.30 -61.36 29.70
CA SER A 185 3.66 -61.37 29.14
C SER A 185 3.72 -60.79 27.71
N THR A 186 2.80 -61.20 26.83
CA THR A 186 2.77 -60.66 25.46
C THR A 186 2.36 -59.19 25.43
N LEU A 187 1.38 -58.79 26.26
CA LEU A 187 0.87 -57.43 26.30
C LEU A 187 1.90 -56.46 26.91
N ASP A 188 2.67 -56.92 27.89
CA ASP A 188 3.78 -56.18 28.48
C ASP A 188 4.96 -56.04 27.51
N MET A 189 5.26 -57.08 26.72
CA MET A 189 6.21 -56.97 25.59
C MET A 189 5.77 -55.92 24.55
N TYR A 190 4.49 -55.88 24.19
CA TYR A 190 3.99 -54.87 23.24
C TYR A 190 4.02 -53.46 23.85
N LYS A 191 3.62 -53.31 25.12
CA LYS A 191 3.76 -52.04 25.84
C LYS A 191 5.20 -51.55 25.84
N GLU A 192 6.16 -52.44 26.08
CA GLU A 192 7.59 -52.14 26.08
C GLU A 192 8.10 -51.70 24.70
N LYS A 193 7.66 -52.37 23.63
CA LYS A 193 7.95 -51.95 22.25
C LYS A 193 7.33 -50.59 21.88
N LEU A 194 6.24 -50.20 22.53
CA LEU A 194 5.57 -48.91 22.30
C LEU A 194 6.13 -47.76 23.16
N LYS A 195 6.83 -48.04 24.27
CA LYS A 195 7.49 -47.03 25.13
C LYS A 195 8.32 -45.98 24.37
N PRO A 196 9.17 -46.33 23.39
CA PRO A 196 9.94 -45.30 22.67
C PRO A 196 9.03 -44.37 21.86
N PHE A 197 7.97 -44.89 21.24
CA PHE A 197 7.02 -44.09 20.46
C PHE A 197 6.20 -43.15 21.34
N THR A 198 5.73 -43.62 22.50
CA THR A 198 5.02 -42.77 23.46
C THR A 198 5.94 -41.69 24.01
N LYS A 199 7.21 -42.01 24.27
CA LYS A 199 8.24 -41.04 24.68
C LYS A 199 8.49 -39.99 23.59
N THR A 200 8.62 -40.38 22.32
CA THR A 200 8.80 -39.43 21.22
C THR A 200 7.57 -38.54 21.04
N MET A 201 6.36 -39.11 21.12
CA MET A 201 5.11 -38.34 21.07
C MET A 201 5.04 -37.34 22.22
N GLN A 202 5.40 -37.73 23.44
CA GLN A 202 5.42 -36.83 24.59
C GLN A 202 6.45 -35.71 24.43
N ILE A 203 7.63 -35.99 23.87
CA ILE A 203 8.65 -34.98 23.55
C ILE A 203 8.13 -34.00 22.50
N HIS A 204 7.51 -34.50 21.42
CA HIS A 204 6.94 -33.64 20.38
C HIS A 204 5.76 -32.81 20.90
N ALA A 205 4.88 -33.39 21.69
CA ALA A 205 3.79 -32.68 22.35
C ALA A 205 4.32 -31.53 23.22
N ASN A 206 5.35 -31.78 24.03
CA ASN A 206 5.99 -30.75 24.84
C ASN A 206 6.63 -29.64 23.97
N LYS A 207 7.29 -29.99 22.86
CA LYS A 207 7.84 -29.01 21.91
C LYS A 207 6.75 -28.15 21.27
N THR A 208 5.62 -28.75 20.88
CA THR A 208 4.47 -28.02 20.33
C THR A 208 3.86 -27.06 21.34
N VAL A 209 3.75 -27.47 22.61
CA VAL A 209 3.28 -26.60 23.71
C VAL A 209 4.26 -25.45 23.97
N GLN A 210 5.57 -25.68 23.91
CA GLN A 210 6.56 -24.60 24.01
C GLN A 210 6.45 -23.64 22.83
N LEU A 211 6.32 -24.17 21.60
CA LEU A 211 6.15 -23.35 20.41
C LEU A 211 4.88 -22.48 20.51
N SER A 212 3.75 -23.05 20.92
CA SER A 212 2.50 -22.29 21.09
C SER A 212 2.64 -21.17 22.12
N GLN A 213 3.35 -21.41 23.24
CA GLN A 213 3.66 -20.36 24.21
C GLN A 213 4.58 -19.26 23.64
N THR A 214 5.58 -19.61 22.84
CA THR A 214 6.44 -18.61 22.18
C THR A 214 5.67 -17.75 21.18
N ILE A 215 4.79 -18.36 20.40
CA ILE A 215 3.90 -17.65 19.45
C ILE A 215 2.98 -16.70 20.23
N GLN A 216 2.33 -17.15 21.31
CA GLN A 216 1.48 -16.28 22.12
C GLN A 216 2.24 -15.08 22.69
N LYS A 217 3.49 -15.28 23.17
CA LYS A 217 4.35 -14.18 23.64
C LYS A 217 4.70 -13.20 22.51
N ALA A 218 5.06 -13.71 21.33
CA ALA A 218 5.36 -12.88 20.16
C ALA A 218 4.14 -12.06 19.72
N THR A 219 2.96 -12.67 19.69
CA THR A 219 1.70 -12.00 19.38
C THR A 219 1.37 -10.89 20.38
N LEU A 220 1.57 -11.12 21.68
CA LEU A 220 1.39 -10.09 22.72
C LEU A 220 2.39 -8.94 22.57
N LEU A 221 3.65 -9.22 22.20
CA LEU A 221 4.64 -8.18 21.92
C LEU A 221 4.26 -7.36 20.69
N LEU A 222 3.79 -7.99 19.62
CA LEU A 222 3.30 -7.31 18.42
C LEU A 222 2.08 -6.42 18.74
N GLN A 223 1.13 -6.90 19.54
CA GLN A 223 0.00 -6.09 20.02
C GLN A 223 0.48 -4.88 20.85
N ARG A 224 1.46 -5.07 21.74
CA ARG A 224 2.02 -3.98 22.54
C ARG A 224 2.74 -2.96 21.66
N LEU A 225 3.52 -3.39 20.68
CA LEU A 225 4.17 -2.51 19.70
C LEU A 225 3.14 -1.71 18.90
N ASN A 226 2.06 -2.35 18.47
CA ASN A 226 0.98 -1.67 17.75
C ASN A 226 0.31 -0.59 18.62
N ASN A 227 0.05 -0.90 19.90
CA ASN A 227 -0.48 0.07 20.86
C ASN A 227 0.50 1.24 21.12
N THR A 228 1.81 0.98 21.21
CA THR A 228 2.80 2.05 21.35
C THR A 228 2.94 2.91 20.09
N LYS A 229 2.78 2.34 18.90
CA LYS A 229 2.78 3.08 17.63
C LYS A 229 1.60 4.05 17.57
N ASN A 230 0.42 3.61 18.04
CA ASN A 230 -0.76 4.48 18.17
C ASN A 230 -0.57 5.58 19.23
N ILE A 231 0.11 5.30 20.35
CA ILE A 231 0.40 6.32 21.38
C ILE A 231 1.46 7.33 20.90
N GLY A 232 2.49 6.88 20.18
CA GLY A 232 3.56 7.74 19.64
C GLY A 232 3.06 8.76 18.61
N LEU A 233 2.06 8.37 17.81
CA LEU A 233 1.37 9.29 16.90
C LEU A 233 0.56 10.35 17.68
N ASN A 234 -0.06 9.99 18.80
CA ASN A 234 -0.81 10.94 19.64
C ASN A 234 0.06 11.89 20.50
N LYS A 235 1.31 11.52 20.82
CA LYS A 235 2.23 12.45 21.51
C LYS A 235 2.87 13.45 20.55
N SER A 236 3.17 13.03 19.32
CA SER A 236 3.75 13.94 18.32
C SER A 236 2.76 15.01 17.85
N SER A 237 1.45 14.72 17.87
CA SER A 237 0.43 15.74 17.62
C SER A 237 0.28 16.75 18.76
N LYS A 238 0.48 16.36 20.03
CA LYS A 238 0.39 17.30 21.17
C LYS A 238 1.59 18.25 21.28
N LEU A 239 2.79 17.85 20.86
CA LEU A 239 3.96 18.74 20.93
C LEU A 239 3.96 19.86 19.87
N LYS A 240 3.21 19.72 18.78
CA LYS A 240 3.08 20.80 17.78
C LYS A 240 2.13 21.93 18.18
N ILE A 241 1.29 21.73 19.20
CA ILE A 241 0.30 22.74 19.62
C ILE A 241 0.86 23.71 20.66
N LYS A 242 2.05 23.45 21.24
CA LYS A 242 2.59 24.26 22.35
C LYS A 242 3.59 25.35 21.95
N ASN A 243 3.82 25.58 20.66
CA ASN A 243 4.78 26.58 20.14
C ASN A 243 4.12 27.67 19.28
N ILE A 244 2.84 27.96 19.50
CA ILE A 244 2.14 29.16 18.99
C ILE A 244 1.49 29.83 20.20
#